data_AF-A0A835R1V6-F1
#
_entry.id   AF-A0A835R1V6-F1
#
_cell.length_a   1.000
_cell.length_b   1.000
_cell.length_c   1.000
_cell.angle_alpha   90.00
_cell.angle_beta   90.00
_cell.angle_gamma   90.00
#
_symmetry.space_group_name_H-M   'P 1'
#
loop_
_entity.id
_entity.type
_entity.pdbx_description
1 polymer ?
#
loop_
_entity_poly.entity_id
_entity_poly.type
_entity_poly.pdbx_seq_one_letter_code
_entity_poly.pdbx_strand_id
1 'polypeptide(L)'
;MAIPVEEAIAALSTFSLEDEQPDVQGLAVLLSIERCATSSPIDIVLGDCFDSSMLSLIDNTLIHEGKEMASVLYTYRSCVKALPQLPDSMKHNQTDLYVETYHVLDLEMNRLREIQRWQASAASKLAVDMQRFSRPERLINGPTTTHFWSMLKLLDVLVQLDHLKNAKASIPNDFSWYKRTFTQISIQWQETDSMREEMDDLQIFLSTRWAILLNLHAEMFLANTMIL
;
A
#
# COMPACT_ATOMS: atom_id res chain seq x y z
N MET A 1 -53.18 13.01 49.11
CA MET A 1 -53.65 11.71 49.64
C MET A 1 -52.41 10.93 50.03
N ALA A 2 -52.25 10.61 51.31
CA ALA A 2 -51.17 9.73 51.76
C ALA A 2 -51.65 8.29 51.58
N ILE A 3 -50.87 7.49 50.84
CA ILE A 3 -51.17 6.08 50.62
C ILE A 3 -50.90 5.33 51.94
N PRO A 4 -51.81 4.47 52.42
CA PRO A 4 -51.58 3.63 53.60
C PRO A 4 -50.36 2.73 53.40
N VAL A 5 -49.58 2.54 54.46
CA VAL A 5 -48.32 1.78 54.41
C VAL A 5 -48.57 0.33 53.97
N GLU A 6 -49.69 -0.23 54.38
CA GLU A 6 -50.10 -1.60 54.07
C GLU A 6 -50.38 -1.80 52.58
N GLU A 7 -50.91 -0.77 51.91
CA GLU A 7 -51.21 -0.80 50.48
C GLU A 7 -49.93 -0.68 49.64
N ALA A 8 -48.96 0.10 50.13
CA ALA A 8 -47.63 0.19 49.52
C ALA A 8 -46.84 -1.13 49.64
N ILE A 9 -46.96 -1.83 50.77
CA ILE A 9 -46.32 -3.14 50.98
C ILE A 9 -46.95 -4.20 50.06
N ALA A 10 -48.27 -4.20 49.90
CA ALA A 10 -48.97 -5.10 48.98
C ALA A 10 -48.54 -4.85 47.53
N ALA A 11 -48.42 -3.59 47.10
CA ALA A 11 -47.97 -3.23 45.75
C ALA A 11 -46.54 -3.71 45.46
N LEU A 12 -45.63 -3.60 46.43
CA LEU A 12 -44.26 -4.10 46.31
C LEU A 12 -44.19 -5.63 46.22
N SER A 13 -45.10 -6.34 46.87
CA SER A 13 -45.15 -7.81 46.83
C SER A 13 -45.60 -8.38 45.47
N THR A 14 -46.33 -7.57 44.68
CA THR A 14 -46.80 -7.93 43.33
C THR A 14 -45.90 -7.36 42.22
N PHE A 15 -44.84 -6.62 42.58
CA PHE A 15 -43.98 -5.96 41.62
C PHE A 15 -42.87 -6.92 41.14
N SER A 16 -43.05 -7.48 39.94
CA SER A 16 -41.99 -8.22 39.25
C SER A 16 -41.14 -7.26 38.43
N LEU A 17 -39.84 -7.23 38.72
CA LEU A 17 -38.84 -6.55 37.88
C LEU A 17 -38.48 -7.47 36.71
N GLU A 18 -38.42 -6.93 35.50
CA GLU A 18 -37.86 -7.65 34.35
C GLU A 18 -36.34 -7.68 34.48
N ASP A 19 -35.72 -8.85 34.33
CA ASP A 19 -34.29 -9.10 34.60
C ASP A 19 -33.30 -8.33 33.69
N GLU A 20 -33.78 -7.56 32.70
CA GLU A 20 -32.95 -6.77 31.78
C GLU A 20 -33.31 -5.27 31.76
N GLN A 21 -33.44 -4.64 32.93
CA GLN A 21 -33.47 -3.18 32.98
C GLN A 21 -32.08 -2.59 32.73
N PRO A 22 -31.92 -1.58 31.84
CA PRO A 22 -30.63 -0.94 31.61
C PRO A 22 -30.19 -0.18 32.87
N ASP A 23 -28.93 -0.38 33.29
CA ASP A 23 -28.33 0.32 34.42
C ASP A 23 -28.41 1.85 34.21
N VAL A 24 -29.16 2.53 35.07
CA VAL A 24 -29.34 4.01 35.04
C VAL A 24 -28.08 4.74 35.55
N GLN A 25 -27.14 4.01 36.15
CA GLN A 25 -25.85 4.53 36.57
C GLN A 25 -24.75 4.04 35.62
N GLY A 26 -24.24 4.94 34.79
CA GLY A 26 -23.05 4.67 33.98
C GLY A 26 -21.88 4.28 34.87
N LEU A 27 -21.16 3.22 34.49
CA LEU A 27 -19.96 2.74 35.19
C LEU A 27 -19.02 3.90 35.54
N ALA A 28 -18.52 3.95 36.77
CA ALA A 28 -17.48 4.89 37.15
C ALA A 28 -16.17 4.55 36.42
N VAL A 29 -15.98 5.12 35.22
CA VAL A 29 -14.76 4.97 34.45
C VAL A 29 -13.67 5.84 35.08
N LEU A 30 -12.72 5.19 35.75
CA LEU A 30 -11.45 5.80 36.12
C LEU A 30 -10.63 5.98 34.83
N LEU A 31 -10.41 7.23 34.42
CA LEU A 31 -9.52 7.56 33.30
C LEU A 31 -8.07 7.33 33.73
N SER A 32 -7.55 6.11 33.60
CA SER A 32 -6.11 5.86 33.70
C SER A 32 -5.42 6.41 32.46
N ILE A 33 -4.49 7.34 32.68
CA ILE A 33 -3.68 7.99 31.65
C ILE A 33 -2.47 7.11 31.30
N GLU A 34 -2.72 5.90 30.79
CA GLU A 34 -1.65 5.07 30.25
C GLU A 34 -1.62 5.17 28.73
N ARG A 35 -0.53 5.76 28.22
CA ARG A 35 -0.21 5.80 26.79
C ARG A 35 0.26 4.41 26.34
N CYS A 36 -0.68 3.50 26.08
CA CYS A 36 -0.65 2.44 25.07
C CYS A 36 -1.76 1.44 25.43
N ALA A 37 -2.83 1.35 24.62
CA ALA A 37 -3.85 0.34 24.80
C ALA A 37 -3.76 -0.66 23.65
N THR A 38 -3.12 -1.81 23.91
CA THR A 38 -3.19 -3.00 23.04
C THR A 38 -4.20 -4.03 23.55
N SER A 39 -5.10 -3.66 24.47
CA SER A 39 -6.16 -4.55 24.93
C SER A 39 -7.45 -3.77 25.20
N SER A 40 -8.53 -4.21 24.55
CA SER A 40 -9.90 -3.81 24.87
C SER A 40 -10.38 -4.61 26.09
N PRO A 41 -11.14 -4.04 27.05
CA PRO A 41 -11.60 -4.73 28.27
C PRO A 41 -12.77 -5.70 28.03
N ILE A 42 -13.16 -5.94 26.78
CA ILE A 42 -14.22 -6.87 26.44
C ILE A 42 -13.54 -8.17 25.99
N ASP A 43 -13.47 -9.15 26.89
CA ASP A 43 -13.16 -10.55 26.60
C ASP A 43 -14.30 -11.16 25.75
N ILE A 44 -14.49 -10.65 24.54
CA ILE A 44 -15.05 -11.47 23.48
C ILE A 44 -13.90 -12.35 23.03
N VAL A 45 -14.05 -13.66 23.19
CA VAL A 45 -13.16 -14.66 22.62
C VAL A 45 -13.20 -14.50 21.10
N LEU A 46 -12.37 -13.59 20.55
CA LEU A 46 -12.23 -13.35 19.13
C LEU A 46 -11.16 -14.29 18.57
N GLY A 47 -11.59 -15.44 18.06
CA GLY A 47 -10.79 -16.21 17.09
C GLY A 47 -10.41 -15.37 15.86
N ASP A 48 -11.21 -14.35 15.53
CA ASP A 48 -11.03 -13.48 14.35
C ASP A 48 -10.16 -12.23 14.59
N CYS A 49 -9.84 -11.88 15.85
CA CYS A 49 -9.02 -10.68 16.16
C CYS A 49 -7.55 -10.92 15.79
N PHE A 50 -7.06 -12.15 15.98
CA PHE A 50 -5.69 -12.50 15.64
C PHE A 50 -5.44 -12.33 14.14
N ASP A 51 -6.37 -12.83 13.32
CA ASP A 51 -6.38 -12.67 11.87
C ASP A 51 -6.36 -11.20 11.45
N SER A 52 -7.26 -10.37 11.98
CA SER A 52 -7.28 -8.94 11.65
C SER A 52 -6.02 -8.20 12.12
N SER A 53 -5.44 -8.59 13.25
CA SER A 53 -4.20 -7.99 13.76
C SER A 53 -3.00 -8.34 12.88
N MET A 54 -2.90 -9.58 12.39
CA MET A 54 -1.84 -10.00 11.47
C MET A 54 -1.96 -9.31 10.10
N LEU A 55 -3.17 -9.15 9.57
CA LEU A 55 -3.38 -8.40 8.32
C LEU A 55 -2.94 -6.95 8.48
N SER A 56 -3.33 -6.30 9.59
CA SER A 56 -2.94 -4.92 9.86
C SER A 56 -1.42 -4.75 10.00
N LEU A 57 -0.71 -5.77 10.49
CA LEU A 57 0.75 -5.78 10.57
C LEU A 57 1.40 -5.87 9.19
N ILE A 58 0.88 -6.74 8.31
CA ILE A 58 1.36 -6.88 6.93
C ILE A 58 1.19 -5.56 6.17
N ASP A 59 0.04 -4.91 6.33
CA ASP A 59 -0.22 -3.61 5.71
C ASP A 59 0.74 -2.53 6.23
N ASN A 60 1.04 -2.53 7.53
CA ASN A 60 2.00 -1.57 8.10
C ASN A 60 3.42 -1.74 7.53
N THR A 61 3.84 -2.98 7.26
CA THR A 61 5.13 -3.24 6.57
C THR A 61 5.09 -2.70 5.15
N LEU A 62 4.03 -2.97 4.39
CA LEU A 62 3.86 -2.44 3.03
C LEU A 62 3.84 -0.91 3.02
N ILE A 63 3.14 -0.29 3.96
CA ILE A 63 3.10 1.18 4.10
C ILE A 63 4.51 1.74 4.32
N HIS A 64 5.34 1.07 5.11
CA HIS A 64 6.72 1.50 5.34
C HIS A 64 7.56 1.39 4.06
N GLU A 65 7.57 0.22 3.42
CA GLU A 65 8.30 -0.01 2.16
C GLU A 65 7.87 0.97 1.07
N GLY A 66 6.57 1.21 0.91
CA GLY A 66 6.05 2.12 -0.10
C GLY A 66 6.44 3.58 0.15
N LYS A 67 6.63 3.99 1.42
CA LYS A 67 7.19 5.32 1.76
C LYS A 67 8.66 5.43 1.38
N GLU A 68 9.45 4.37 1.55
CA GLU A 68 10.84 4.34 1.08
C GLU A 68 10.91 4.46 -0.44
N MET A 69 10.06 3.74 -1.15
CA MET A 69 9.92 3.86 -2.61
C MET A 69 9.52 5.26 -3.06
N ALA A 70 8.59 5.89 -2.33
CA ALA A 70 8.18 7.27 -2.60
C ALA A 70 9.35 8.23 -2.38
N SER A 71 10.18 8.01 -1.35
CA SER A 71 11.40 8.78 -1.12
C SER A 71 12.39 8.63 -2.27
N VAL A 72 12.57 7.42 -2.83
CA VAL A 72 13.43 7.18 -4.00
C VAL A 72 12.94 7.98 -5.21
N LEU A 73 11.63 7.94 -5.52
CA LEU A 73 11.07 8.72 -6.64
C LEU A 73 11.14 10.23 -6.39
N TYR A 74 10.86 10.66 -5.17
CA TYR A 74 10.89 12.08 -4.81
C TYR A 74 12.30 12.66 -4.91
N THR A 75 13.31 11.89 -4.50
CA THR A 75 14.71 12.31 -4.53
C THR A 75 15.39 12.05 -5.87
N TYR A 76 14.75 11.34 -6.80
CA TYR A 76 15.27 11.08 -8.14
C TYR A 76 15.67 12.37 -8.86
N ARG A 77 16.93 12.41 -9.32
CA ARG A 77 17.52 13.46 -10.14
C ARG A 77 18.09 12.85 -11.42
N SER A 78 18.04 13.59 -12.51
CA SER A 78 18.50 13.08 -13.81
C SER A 78 20.00 12.74 -13.79
N CYS A 79 20.33 11.48 -14.04
CA CYS A 79 21.69 10.98 -14.24
C CYS A 79 22.27 11.52 -15.55
N VAL A 80 21.44 11.59 -16.60
CA VAL A 80 21.88 12.06 -17.93
C VAL A 80 22.38 13.50 -17.88
N LYS A 81 21.75 14.36 -17.07
CA LYS A 81 22.20 15.75 -16.90
C LYS A 81 23.59 15.87 -16.29
N ALA A 82 24.09 14.82 -15.62
CA ALA A 82 25.43 14.79 -15.04
C ALA A 82 26.48 14.15 -15.98
N LEU A 83 26.06 13.56 -17.11
CA LEU A 83 26.97 12.90 -18.04
C LEU A 83 27.81 13.93 -18.83
N PRO A 84 29.11 13.68 -19.03
CA PRO A 84 29.97 14.57 -19.79
C PRO A 84 29.61 14.55 -21.28
N GLN A 85 29.48 15.73 -21.88
CA GLN A 85 29.38 15.86 -23.35
C GLN A 85 30.78 15.82 -23.93
N LEU A 86 31.13 14.74 -24.63
CA LEU A 86 32.44 14.60 -25.26
C LEU A 86 32.49 15.36 -26.61
N PRO A 87 33.56 16.13 -26.89
CA PRO A 87 33.81 16.69 -28.22
C PRO A 87 34.15 15.60 -29.24
N ASP A 88 33.90 15.86 -30.52
CA ASP A 88 34.10 14.92 -31.64
C ASP A 88 35.53 14.35 -31.74
N SER A 89 36.52 15.03 -31.18
CA SER A 89 37.92 14.59 -31.15
C SER A 89 38.20 13.41 -30.22
N MET A 90 37.28 13.09 -29.28
CA MET A 90 37.44 12.01 -28.30
C MET A 90 36.59 10.76 -28.56
N LYS A 91 36.14 10.55 -29.81
CA LYS A 91 35.30 9.41 -30.22
C LYS A 91 35.82 8.03 -29.81
N HIS A 92 37.15 7.84 -29.72
CA HIS A 92 37.74 6.59 -29.25
C HIS A 92 37.38 6.23 -27.80
N ASN A 93 37.26 7.22 -26.90
CA ASN A 93 36.85 7.03 -25.50
C ASN A 93 35.32 7.00 -25.34
N GLN A 94 34.57 7.17 -26.42
CA GLN A 94 33.12 7.26 -26.39
C GLN A 94 32.49 5.89 -26.07
N THR A 95 33.10 4.80 -26.52
CA THR A 95 32.64 3.43 -26.20
C THR A 95 32.73 3.17 -24.70
N ASP A 96 33.87 3.47 -24.08
CA ASP A 96 34.07 3.28 -22.65
C ASP A 96 33.12 4.17 -21.84
N LEU A 97 32.91 5.42 -22.28
CA LEU A 97 31.91 6.29 -21.68
C LEU A 97 30.50 5.71 -21.76
N TYR A 98 30.10 5.11 -22.89
CA TYR A 98 28.78 4.48 -23.04
C TYR A 98 28.61 3.27 -22.13
N VAL A 99 29.66 2.48 -21.92
CA VAL A 99 29.65 1.33 -20.99
C VAL A 99 29.43 1.82 -19.56
N GLU A 100 30.21 2.81 -19.10
CA GLU A 100 30.07 3.38 -17.76
C GLU A 100 28.71 4.07 -17.57
N THR A 101 28.26 4.82 -18.59
CA THR A 101 26.93 5.44 -18.60
C THR A 101 25.83 4.41 -18.44
N TYR A 102 25.93 3.28 -19.15
CA TYR A 102 24.96 2.20 -19.03
C TYR A 102 24.93 1.63 -17.62
N HIS A 103 26.09 1.38 -17.00
CA HIS A 103 26.13 0.79 -15.65
C HIS A 103 25.47 1.70 -14.61
N VAL A 104 25.70 3.01 -14.70
CA VAL A 104 25.04 4.00 -13.83
C VAL A 104 23.53 4.02 -14.07
N LEU A 105 23.10 4.03 -15.33
CA LEU A 105 21.68 4.05 -15.65
C LEU A 105 20.98 2.74 -15.30
N ASP A 106 21.62 1.58 -15.48
CA ASP A 106 21.05 0.27 -15.15
C ASP A 106 20.76 0.14 -13.65
N LEU A 107 21.65 0.67 -12.80
CA LEU A 107 21.41 0.71 -11.35
C LEU A 107 20.12 1.48 -11.02
N GLU A 108 19.91 2.63 -11.66
CA GLU A 108 18.68 3.41 -11.45
C GLU A 108 17.45 2.74 -12.08
N MET A 109 17.60 2.08 -13.23
CA MET A 109 16.50 1.32 -13.85
C MET A 109 16.11 0.11 -13.00
N ASN A 110 17.07 -0.54 -12.34
CA ASN A 110 16.81 -1.61 -11.37
C ASN A 110 15.94 -1.12 -10.21
N ARG A 111 16.22 0.06 -9.65
CA ARG A 111 15.37 0.65 -8.60
C ARG A 111 13.95 0.92 -9.10
N LEU A 112 13.79 1.35 -10.35
CA LEU A 112 12.46 1.54 -10.95
C LEU A 112 11.73 0.22 -11.18
N ARG A 113 12.44 -0.86 -11.55
CA ARG A 113 11.89 -2.23 -11.64
C ARG A 113 11.43 -2.73 -10.27
N GLU A 114 12.19 -2.47 -9.20
CA GLU A 114 11.78 -2.81 -7.84
C GLU A 114 10.47 -2.12 -7.45
N ILE A 115 10.35 -0.83 -7.75
CA ILE A 115 9.10 -0.07 -7.52
C ILE A 115 7.95 -0.66 -8.34
N GLN A 116 8.17 -0.99 -9.61
CA GLN A 116 7.18 -1.61 -10.48
C GLN A 116 6.69 -2.97 -9.94
N ARG A 117 7.60 -3.83 -9.46
CA ARG A 117 7.25 -5.15 -8.89
C ARG A 117 6.53 -4.99 -7.55
N TRP A 118 7.02 -4.11 -6.69
CA TRP A 118 6.42 -3.88 -5.37
C TRP A 118 5.01 -3.31 -5.47
N GLN A 119 4.78 -2.30 -6.32
CA GLN A 119 3.44 -1.72 -6.45
C GLN A 119 2.43 -2.75 -6.96
N ALA A 120 2.86 -3.69 -7.82
CA ALA A 120 1.99 -4.76 -8.31
C ALA A 120 1.59 -5.71 -7.18
N SER A 121 2.57 -6.13 -6.36
CA SER A 121 2.30 -6.96 -5.18
C SER A 121 1.43 -6.24 -4.15
N ALA A 122 1.71 -4.97 -3.86
CA ALA A 122 0.96 -4.17 -2.90
C ALA A 122 -0.48 -3.92 -3.36
N ALA A 123 -0.69 -3.61 -4.64
CA ALA A 123 -2.02 -3.44 -5.22
C ALA A 123 -2.86 -4.73 -5.16
N SER A 124 -2.26 -5.88 -5.49
CA SER A 124 -2.94 -7.17 -5.41
C SER A 124 -3.35 -7.52 -3.98
N LYS A 125 -2.44 -7.36 -3.01
CA LYS A 125 -2.73 -7.59 -1.58
C LYS A 125 -3.84 -6.67 -1.07
N LEU A 126 -3.78 -5.38 -1.41
CA LEU A 126 -4.82 -4.41 -1.03
C LEU A 126 -6.17 -4.77 -1.65
N ALA A 127 -6.21 -5.17 -2.93
CA ALA A 127 -7.45 -5.56 -3.59
C ALA A 127 -8.10 -6.80 -2.94
N VAL A 128 -7.30 -7.83 -2.65
CA VAL A 128 -7.78 -9.03 -1.94
C VAL A 128 -8.34 -8.68 -0.57
N ASP A 129 -7.66 -7.80 0.16
CA ASP A 129 -8.05 -7.41 1.50
C ASP A 129 -9.32 -6.54 1.50
N MET A 130 -9.43 -5.56 0.60
CA MET A 130 -10.66 -4.80 0.36
C MET A 130 -11.83 -5.71 -0.02
N GLN A 131 -11.57 -6.72 -0.86
CA GLN A 131 -12.59 -7.69 -1.27
C GLN A 131 -13.06 -8.57 -0.10
N ARG A 132 -12.14 -8.99 0.80
CA ARG A 132 -12.44 -9.83 1.97
C ARG A 132 -13.58 -9.23 2.81
N PHE A 133 -13.63 -7.90 2.92
CA PHE A 133 -14.64 -7.17 3.70
C PHE A 133 -15.84 -6.65 2.89
N SER A 134 -15.79 -6.73 1.57
CA SER A 134 -16.88 -6.29 0.69
C SER A 134 -17.95 -7.37 0.49
N ARG A 135 -17.74 -8.60 0.97
CA ARG A 135 -18.70 -9.71 0.81
C ARG A 135 -19.90 -9.56 1.74
N PRO A 136 -21.13 -9.74 1.24
CA PRO A 136 -22.35 -9.56 2.02
C PRO A 136 -22.42 -10.47 3.25
N GLU A 137 -21.84 -11.68 3.20
CA GLU A 137 -21.82 -12.58 4.37
C GLU A 137 -20.87 -12.09 5.49
N ARG A 138 -19.92 -11.20 5.19
CA ARG A 138 -18.93 -10.68 6.15
C ARG A 138 -19.16 -9.22 6.54
N LEU A 139 -20.18 -8.56 6.00
CA LEU A 139 -20.57 -7.21 6.41
C LEU A 139 -20.99 -7.13 7.89
N ILE A 140 -21.39 -8.27 8.49
CA ILE A 140 -21.73 -8.37 9.92
C ILE A 140 -20.47 -8.33 10.80
N ASN A 141 -19.33 -8.82 10.29
CA ASN A 141 -18.02 -8.84 10.97
C ASN A 141 -16.98 -8.07 10.14
N GLY A 142 -17.26 -6.80 9.88
CA GLY A 142 -16.42 -5.90 9.09
C GLY A 142 -14.99 -5.72 9.65
N PRO A 143 -14.12 -5.01 8.92
CA PRO A 143 -12.76 -4.80 9.35
C PRO A 143 -12.72 -3.97 10.63
N THR A 144 -11.75 -4.24 11.49
CA THR A 144 -11.48 -3.36 12.64
C THR A 144 -11.14 -1.95 12.15
N THR A 145 -11.41 -0.91 12.95
CA THR A 145 -11.08 0.49 12.59
C THR A 145 -9.60 0.65 12.27
N THR A 146 -8.72 -0.05 12.99
CA THR A 146 -7.28 -0.06 12.74
C THR A 146 -6.94 -0.63 11.38
N HIS A 147 -7.55 -1.76 11.02
CA HIS A 147 -7.33 -2.41 9.73
C HIS A 147 -7.82 -1.56 8.55
N PHE A 148 -9.01 -0.95 8.69
CA PHE A 148 -9.52 -0.02 7.70
C PHE A 148 -8.59 1.19 7.50
N TRP A 149 -8.01 1.71 8.59
CA TRP A 149 -7.01 2.77 8.50
C TRP A 149 -5.73 2.35 7.80
N SER A 150 -5.27 1.12 8.02
CA SER A 150 -4.11 0.56 7.31
C SER A 150 -4.37 0.45 5.80
N MET A 151 -5.51 -0.10 5.39
CA MET A 151 -5.90 -0.16 3.97
C MET A 151 -5.93 1.23 3.32
N LEU A 152 -6.51 2.23 3.99
CA LEU A 152 -6.56 3.62 3.49
C LEU A 152 -5.16 4.23 3.34
N LYS A 153 -4.25 3.99 4.30
CA LYS A 153 -2.87 4.47 4.21
C LYS A 153 -2.10 3.80 3.09
N LEU A 154 -2.31 2.51 2.85
CA LEU A 154 -1.66 1.80 1.75
C LEU A 154 -2.18 2.33 0.40
N LEU A 155 -3.48 2.59 0.27
CA LEU A 155 -4.07 3.24 -0.89
C LEU A 155 -3.44 4.62 -1.15
N ASP A 156 -3.33 5.44 -0.10
CA ASP A 156 -2.71 6.77 -0.17
C ASP A 156 -1.26 6.70 -0.67
N VAL A 157 -0.46 5.74 -0.17
CA VAL A 157 0.90 5.49 -0.64
C VAL A 157 0.94 5.14 -2.14
N LEU A 158 0.05 4.26 -2.62
CA LEU A 158 -0.03 3.90 -4.05
C LEU A 158 -0.40 5.12 -4.92
N VAL A 159 -1.35 5.95 -4.48
CA VAL A 159 -1.75 7.19 -5.17
C VAL A 159 -0.57 8.17 -5.26
N GLN A 160 0.14 8.38 -4.15
CA GLN A 160 1.30 9.27 -4.09
C GLN A 160 2.44 8.77 -4.98
N LEU A 161 2.72 7.46 -4.98
CA LEU A 161 3.74 6.86 -5.84
C LEU A 161 3.44 7.09 -7.33
N ASP A 162 2.18 6.93 -7.75
CA ASP A 162 1.79 7.15 -9.14
C ASP A 162 1.93 8.63 -9.53
N HIS A 163 1.53 9.53 -8.63
CA HIS A 163 1.72 10.97 -8.83
C HIS A 163 3.21 11.32 -8.96
N LEU A 164 4.06 10.81 -8.07
CA LEU A 164 5.50 11.09 -8.09
C LEU A 164 6.17 10.54 -9.35
N LYS A 165 5.84 9.30 -9.73
CA LYS A 165 6.28 8.70 -11.00
C LYS A 165 5.96 9.63 -12.17
N ASN A 166 4.71 10.09 -12.27
CA ASN A 166 4.24 10.89 -13.40
C ASN A 166 4.72 12.35 -13.37
N ALA A 167 5.06 12.89 -12.19
CA ALA A 167 5.58 14.26 -12.05
C ALA A 167 7.05 14.38 -12.47
N LYS A 168 7.81 13.28 -12.46
CA LYS A 168 9.26 13.28 -12.68
C LYS A 168 9.63 13.08 -14.15
N ALA A 169 9.65 14.18 -14.92
CA ALA A 169 10.08 14.17 -16.32
C ALA A 169 11.53 13.69 -16.55
N SER A 170 12.38 13.67 -15.53
CA SER A 170 13.75 13.12 -15.61
C SER A 170 13.77 11.62 -15.85
N ILE A 171 12.82 10.87 -15.30
CA ILE A 171 12.77 9.41 -15.40
C ILE A 171 12.65 8.93 -16.86
N PRO A 172 11.64 9.37 -17.66
CA PRO A 172 11.53 8.94 -19.05
C PRO A 172 12.69 9.44 -19.92
N ASN A 173 13.33 10.55 -19.57
CA ASN A 173 14.51 11.05 -20.27
C ASN A 173 15.72 10.14 -20.04
N ASP A 174 15.98 9.77 -18.79
CA ASP A 174 17.09 8.89 -18.42
C ASP A 174 16.86 7.47 -18.98
N PHE A 175 15.62 6.97 -18.91
CA PHE A 175 15.24 5.70 -19.55
C PHE A 175 15.46 5.70 -21.07
N SER A 176 15.17 6.81 -21.75
CA SER A 176 15.43 6.93 -23.19
C SER A 176 16.92 6.87 -23.53
N TRP A 177 17.79 7.40 -22.66
CA TRP A 177 19.23 7.25 -22.80
C TRP A 177 19.69 5.83 -22.50
N TYR A 178 19.17 5.20 -21.46
CA TYR A 178 19.45 3.81 -21.10
C TYR A 178 19.21 2.86 -22.29
N LYS A 179 18.06 2.98 -22.97
CA LYS A 179 17.76 2.17 -24.17
C LYS A 179 18.74 2.40 -25.33
N ARG A 180 19.15 3.65 -25.54
CA ARG A 180 20.14 3.98 -26.59
C ARG A 180 21.48 3.37 -26.26
N THR A 181 21.96 3.50 -25.03
CA THR A 181 23.23 2.92 -24.59
C THR A 181 23.19 1.41 -24.61
N PHE A 182 22.09 0.79 -24.17
CA PHE A 182 21.88 -0.65 -24.25
C PHE A 182 22.03 -1.15 -25.68
N THR A 183 21.34 -0.53 -26.64
CA THR A 183 21.40 -0.93 -28.07
C THR A 183 22.84 -0.87 -28.63
N GLN A 184 23.67 0.07 -28.17
CA GLN A 184 25.05 0.21 -28.62
C GLN A 184 25.98 -0.86 -28.03
N ILE A 185 25.81 -1.19 -26.74
CA ILE A 185 26.69 -2.13 -26.02
C ILE A 185 26.25 -3.58 -26.15
N SER A 186 24.95 -3.84 -26.32
CA SER A 186 24.37 -5.19 -26.30
C SER A 186 24.70 -6.01 -27.54
N ILE A 187 25.30 -5.40 -28.58
CA ILE A 187 25.71 -6.10 -29.81
C ILE A 187 26.69 -7.25 -29.51
N GLN A 188 27.42 -7.16 -28.39
CA GLN A 188 28.43 -8.15 -27.99
C GLN A 188 27.91 -9.17 -26.97
N TRP A 189 26.66 -9.07 -26.51
CA TRP A 189 26.12 -9.89 -25.41
C TRP A 189 25.24 -11.04 -25.92
N GLN A 190 25.36 -12.22 -25.31
CA GLN A 190 24.66 -13.45 -25.73
C GLN A 190 23.25 -13.62 -25.11
N GLU A 191 22.95 -12.97 -23.98
CA GLU A 191 21.66 -13.06 -23.27
C GLU A 191 20.88 -11.74 -23.33
N THR A 192 20.59 -11.24 -24.52
CA THR A 192 19.91 -9.93 -24.66
C THR A 192 18.39 -10.00 -24.70
N ASP A 193 17.80 -11.16 -24.95
CA ASP A 193 16.35 -11.27 -25.15
C ASP A 193 15.56 -11.04 -23.85
N SER A 194 15.96 -11.68 -22.74
CA SER A 194 15.32 -11.46 -21.43
C SER A 194 15.49 -10.01 -20.94
N MET A 195 16.68 -9.42 -21.13
CA MET A 195 16.90 -8.01 -20.77
C MET A 195 16.03 -7.05 -21.61
N ARG A 196 15.75 -7.39 -22.87
CA ARG A 196 14.85 -6.61 -23.72
C ARG A 196 13.41 -6.69 -23.24
N GLU A 197 12.95 -7.88 -22.85
CA GLU A 197 11.62 -8.06 -22.28
C GLU A 197 11.42 -7.23 -21.00
N GLU A 198 12.34 -7.31 -20.04
CA GLU A 198 12.26 -6.49 -18.82
C GLU A 198 12.30 -4.98 -19.11
N MET A 199 13.04 -4.58 -20.14
CA MET A 199 13.12 -3.19 -20.58
C MET A 199 11.82 -2.73 -21.24
N ASP A 200 11.17 -3.59 -22.03
CA ASP A 200 9.88 -3.29 -22.65
C ASP A 200 8.77 -3.20 -21.59
N ASP A 201 8.77 -4.08 -20.58
CA ASP A 201 7.85 -4.02 -19.45
C ASP A 201 8.01 -2.71 -18.65
N LEU A 202 9.26 -2.34 -18.37
CA LEU A 202 9.55 -1.08 -17.69
C LEU A 202 9.13 0.12 -18.55
N GLN A 203 9.29 0.05 -19.87
CA GLN A 203 8.83 1.08 -20.80
C GLN A 203 7.32 1.28 -20.71
N ILE A 204 6.55 0.18 -20.73
CA ILE A 204 5.09 0.22 -20.61
C ILE A 204 4.71 0.88 -19.28
N PHE A 205 5.34 0.47 -18.17
CA PHE A 205 5.10 1.05 -16.86
C PHE A 205 5.38 2.57 -16.85
N LEU A 206 6.57 3.00 -17.32
CA LEU A 206 6.98 4.39 -17.29
C LEU A 206 6.14 5.29 -18.20
N SER A 207 5.78 4.81 -19.39
CA SER A 207 5.01 5.58 -20.39
C SER A 207 3.51 5.67 -20.08
N THR A 208 2.96 4.68 -19.38
CA THR A 208 1.55 4.66 -19.02
C THR A 208 1.30 5.65 -17.87
N ARG A 209 0.42 6.63 -18.13
CA ARG A 209 -0.08 7.52 -17.07
C ARG A 209 -1.02 6.73 -16.17
N TRP A 210 -0.94 6.98 -14.87
CA TRP A 210 -1.79 6.30 -13.89
C TRP A 210 -1.60 4.77 -13.84
N ALA A 211 -0.41 4.28 -14.17
CA ALA A 211 -0.14 2.84 -14.30
C ALA A 211 -0.42 2.07 -13.00
N ILE A 212 -0.08 2.65 -11.85
CA ILE A 212 -0.25 2.01 -10.54
C ILE A 212 -1.74 1.93 -10.19
N LEU A 213 -2.48 3.03 -10.38
CA LEU A 213 -3.92 3.04 -10.10
C LEU A 213 -4.72 2.19 -11.09
N LEU A 214 -4.30 2.13 -12.35
CA LEU A 214 -4.90 1.24 -13.33
C LEU A 214 -4.69 -0.24 -12.95
N ASN A 215 -3.49 -0.58 -12.47
CA ASN A 215 -3.20 -1.91 -11.96
C ASN A 215 -4.07 -2.25 -10.75
N LEU A 216 -4.18 -1.34 -9.76
CA LEU A 216 -5.06 -1.55 -8.61
C LEU A 216 -6.52 -1.75 -9.03
N HIS A 217 -7.02 -0.97 -9.98
CA HIS A 217 -8.36 -1.13 -10.52
C HIS A 217 -8.55 -2.52 -11.17
N ALA A 218 -7.56 -2.98 -11.95
CA ALA A 218 -7.60 -4.31 -12.54
C ALA A 218 -7.61 -5.42 -11.47
N GLU A 219 -6.77 -5.32 -10.44
CA GLU A 219 -6.72 -6.27 -9.32
C GLU A 219 -8.05 -6.30 -8.54
N MET A 220 -8.67 -5.14 -8.28
CA MET A 220 -9.99 -5.08 -7.65
C MET A 220 -11.07 -5.74 -8.50
N PHE A 221 -11.03 -5.56 -9.83
CA PHE A 221 -11.95 -6.22 -10.74
C PHE A 221 -11.75 -7.75 -10.75
N LEU A 222 -10.50 -8.21 -10.84
CA LEU A 222 -10.15 -9.63 -10.81
C LEU A 222 -10.61 -10.30 -9.51
N ALA A 223 -10.30 -9.67 -8.37
CA ALA A 223 -10.75 -10.14 -7.06
C ALA A 223 -12.26 -10.34 -7.03
N ASN A 224 -13.03 -9.37 -7.54
CA ASN A 224 -14.50 -9.45 -7.60
C ASN A 224 -15.01 -10.55 -8.55
N THR A 225 -14.34 -10.79 -9.70
CA THR A 225 -14.79 -11.78 -10.70
C THR A 225 -14.48 -13.23 -10.37
N MET A 226 -13.44 -13.51 -9.58
CA MET A 226 -13.02 -14.88 -9.27
C MET A 226 -14.00 -15.70 -8.40
N ILE A 227 -15.17 -15.15 -8.06
CA ILE A 227 -16.13 -15.73 -7.11
C ILE A 227 -17.57 -15.72 -7.65
N LEU A 228 -17.77 -15.42 -8.95
CA LEU A 228 -18.99 -15.79 -9.69
C LEU A 228 -18.79 -17.16 -10.35
#